data_AF-A0AAW4CMT7-F1
#
_entry.id   AF-A0AAW4CMT7-F1
#
_cell.length_a   1.000
_cell.length_b   1.000
_cell.length_c   1.000
_cell.angle_alpha   90.00
_cell.angle_beta   90.00
_cell.angle_gamma   90.00
#
_symmetry.space_group_name_H-M   'P 1'
#
loop_
_entity.id
_entity.type
_entity.pdbx_description
1 polymer ?
#
loop_
_entity_poly.entity_id
_entity_poly.type
_entity_poly.pdbx_seq_one_letter_code
_entity_poly.pdbx_strand_id
1 'polypeptide(L)'
;DVCEYPDGRLEIQHDGEALPYRVFDKMRRVNQAPVVDNKHLDAALTLAHAIQQVQPHHAKRNNNEPARTAQPVGVFKALAPVSPGPKLDRRKLGNQRLKRGPRLSNDELIARGLGEYVRQQTG
;
A
#
# COMPACT_ATOMS: atom_id res chain seq x y z
N ASP A 1 0.48 -29.84 -12.37
CA ASP A 1 1.15 -28.73 -13.07
C ASP A 1 0.39 -27.42 -12.95
N VAL A 2 1.04 -26.30 -13.25
CA VAL A 2 0.42 -24.97 -13.25
C VAL A 2 0.61 -24.36 -14.63
N CYS A 3 -0.48 -24.08 -15.32
CA CYS A 3 -0.48 -23.42 -16.61
C CYS A 3 -0.79 -21.95 -16.41
N GLU A 4 0.11 -21.08 -16.85
CA GLU A 4 -0.16 -19.66 -16.88
C GLU A 4 -0.57 -19.28 -18.31
N TYR A 5 -1.51 -18.34 -18.45
CA TYR A 5 -1.88 -17.72 -19.74
C TYR A 5 -1.41 -16.24 -19.83
N PRO A 6 -1.17 -15.69 -21.04
CA PRO A 6 -0.61 -14.35 -21.21
C PRO A 6 -1.54 -13.22 -20.74
N ASP A 7 -2.83 -13.52 -20.58
CA ASP A 7 -3.85 -12.66 -19.96
C ASP A 7 -3.72 -12.59 -18.42
N GLY A 8 -2.84 -13.41 -17.83
CA GLY A 8 -2.63 -13.49 -16.39
C GLY A 8 -3.47 -14.55 -15.69
N ARG A 9 -4.30 -15.32 -16.42
CA ARG A 9 -5.04 -16.45 -15.87
C ARG A 9 -4.09 -17.58 -15.47
N LEU A 10 -4.46 -18.32 -14.44
CA LEU A 10 -3.73 -19.45 -13.92
C LEU A 10 -4.65 -20.67 -13.98
N GLU A 11 -4.15 -21.83 -14.35
CA GLU A 11 -4.85 -23.09 -14.25
C GLU A 11 -4.01 -24.06 -13.45
N ILE A 12 -4.62 -24.64 -12.41
CA ILE A 12 -3.99 -25.65 -11.57
C ILE A 12 -4.46 -26.99 -12.12
N GLN A 13 -3.54 -27.83 -12.56
CA GLN A 13 -3.85 -29.15 -13.11
C GLN A 13 -3.29 -30.25 -12.22
N HIS A 14 -4.08 -31.31 -12.03
CA HIS A 14 -3.69 -32.55 -11.37
C HIS A 14 -4.00 -33.71 -12.31
N ASP A 15 -3.00 -34.52 -12.67
CA ASP A 15 -3.13 -35.63 -13.63
C ASP A 15 -3.80 -35.26 -14.96
N GLY A 16 -3.58 -34.03 -15.44
CA GLY A 16 -4.18 -33.49 -16.66
C GLY A 16 -5.59 -32.94 -16.51
N GLU A 17 -6.18 -32.99 -15.30
CA GLU A 17 -7.49 -32.42 -15.01
C GLU A 17 -7.37 -31.06 -14.30
N ALA A 18 -8.15 -30.07 -14.74
CA ALA A 18 -8.13 -28.73 -14.18
C ALA A 18 -8.91 -28.65 -12.86
N LEU A 19 -8.23 -28.20 -11.80
CA LEU A 19 -8.82 -28.00 -10.48
C LEU A 19 -9.49 -26.61 -10.38
N PRO A 20 -10.69 -26.53 -9.77
CA PRO A 20 -11.31 -25.26 -9.49
C PRO A 20 -10.48 -24.47 -8.48
N TYR A 21 -10.23 -23.20 -8.78
CA TYR A 21 -9.52 -22.30 -7.88
C TYR A 21 -10.24 -20.96 -7.79
N ARG A 22 -9.91 -20.21 -6.73
CA ARG A 22 -10.35 -18.82 -6.58
C ARG A 22 -9.22 -17.99 -6.03
N VAL A 23 -9.06 -16.78 -6.57
CA VAL A 23 -8.12 -15.81 -6.02
C VAL A 23 -8.65 -15.31 -4.69
N PHE A 24 -7.94 -15.57 -3.61
CA PHE A 24 -8.28 -15.05 -2.29
C PHE A 24 -7.56 -13.70 -2.05
N ASP A 25 -8.27 -12.76 -1.43
CA ASP A 25 -7.62 -11.55 -0.97
C ASP A 25 -6.82 -11.86 0.30
N LYS A 26 -5.50 -11.62 0.22
CA LYS A 26 -4.58 -11.74 1.35
C LYS A 26 -4.88 -10.73 2.47
N MET A 27 -5.62 -9.66 2.16
CA MET A 27 -6.01 -8.61 3.12
C MET A 27 -7.47 -8.75 3.54
N ARG A 28 -7.85 -9.94 4.03
CA ARG A 28 -9.23 -10.20 4.45
C ARG A 28 -9.64 -9.23 5.57
N ARG A 29 -10.57 -8.32 5.27
CA ARG A 29 -11.29 -7.53 6.29
C ARG A 29 -12.43 -8.40 6.81
N VAL A 30 -12.48 -8.60 8.12
CA VAL A 30 -13.61 -9.27 8.77
C VAL A 30 -14.65 -8.20 9.09
N ASN A 31 -15.89 -8.40 8.65
CA ASN A 31 -17.01 -7.56 9.09
C ASN A 31 -17.26 -7.88 10.56
N GLN A 32 -16.92 -6.95 11.45
CA GLN A 32 -17.19 -7.12 12.87
C GLN A 32 -18.71 -7.16 13.07
N ALA A 33 -19.19 -8.18 13.78
CA ALA A 33 -20.58 -8.27 14.23
C ALA A 33 -20.88 -7.13 15.23
N PRO A 34 -22.16 -6.76 15.44
CA PRO A 34 -22.51 -5.80 16.47
C PRO A 34 -21.93 -6.23 17.82
N VAL A 35 -21.20 -5.33 18.47
CA VAL A 35 -20.66 -5.54 19.81
C VAL A 35 -21.86 -5.66 20.74
N VAL A 36 -22.09 -6.86 21.28
CA VAL A 36 -23.08 -7.10 22.35
C VAL A 36 -22.44 -6.66 23.66
N ASP A 37 -23.23 -6.08 24.57
CA ASP A 37 -22.82 -5.53 25.88
C ASP A 37 -22.06 -6.55 26.76
N ASN A 38 -20.80 -6.78 26.44
CA ASN A 38 -19.88 -7.58 27.21
C ASN A 38 -19.17 -6.62 28.17
N LYS A 39 -19.58 -6.66 29.45
CA LYS A 39 -19.24 -5.68 30.51
C LYS A 39 -17.78 -5.20 30.61
N HIS A 40 -16.81 -5.91 30.02
CA HIS A 40 -15.38 -5.55 30.09
C HIS A 40 -14.62 -5.67 28.75
N LEU A 41 -15.28 -5.93 27.61
CA LEU A 41 -14.58 -6.16 26.33
C LEU A 41 -14.48 -4.91 25.44
N ASP A 42 -15.26 -3.86 25.74
CA ASP A 42 -15.34 -2.64 24.91
C ASP A 42 -13.98 -1.96 24.71
N ALA A 43 -13.16 -1.89 25.76
CA ALA A 43 -11.84 -1.27 25.66
C ALA A 43 -10.90 -2.09 24.75
N ALA A 44 -10.93 -3.42 24.86
CA ALA A 44 -10.13 -4.32 24.04
C ALA A 44 -10.58 -4.27 22.56
N LEU A 45 -11.88 -4.20 22.30
CA LEU A 45 -12.44 -4.08 20.95
C LEU A 45 -12.12 -2.72 20.34
N THR A 46 -12.23 -1.64 21.11
CA THR A 46 -11.85 -0.29 20.67
C THR A 46 -10.37 -0.24 20.29
N LEU A 47 -9.50 -0.83 21.11
CA LEU A 47 -8.07 -0.94 20.82
C LEU A 47 -7.80 -1.78 19.55
N ALA A 48 -8.44 -2.94 19.43
CA ALA A 48 -8.30 -3.79 18.25
C ALA A 48 -8.76 -3.08 16.97
N HIS A 49 -9.85 -2.31 17.05
CA HIS A 49 -10.33 -1.49 15.95
C HIS A 49 -9.33 -0.38 15.60
N ALA A 50 -8.81 0.36 16.59
CA ALA A 50 -7.79 1.37 16.36
C ALA A 50 -6.53 0.80 15.71
N ILE A 51 -6.07 -0.39 16.13
CA ILE A 51 -4.93 -1.09 15.51
C ILE A 51 -5.25 -1.44 14.05
N GLN A 52 -6.44 -1.95 13.75
CA GLN A 52 -6.87 -2.26 12.38
C GLN A 52 -7.02 -1.03 11.47
N GLN A 53 -7.35 0.14 12.04
CA GLN A 53 -7.47 1.40 11.30
C GLN A 53 -6.09 2.06 11.07
N VAL A 54 -5.21 2.02 12.07
CA VAL A 54 -3.86 2.63 12.02
C VAL A 54 -2.88 1.79 11.23
N GLN A 55 -2.98 0.46 11.31
CA GLN A 55 -2.33 -0.45 10.40
C GLN A 55 -3.31 -0.84 9.31
N PRO A 56 -3.39 -0.09 8.20
CA PRO A 56 -3.73 -0.81 7.02
C PRO A 56 -2.65 -1.87 6.81
N HIS A 57 -3.05 -3.10 6.57
CA HIS A 57 -2.19 -4.27 6.31
C HIS A 57 -1.28 -4.12 5.05
N HIS A 58 -1.12 -2.88 4.55
CA HIS A 58 -0.39 -2.46 3.36
C HIS A 58 1.13 -2.45 3.52
N ALA A 59 1.67 -2.58 4.75
CA ALA A 59 3.11 -2.45 4.94
C ALA A 59 3.89 -3.51 4.16
N LYS A 60 3.36 -4.73 3.97
CA LYS A 60 3.88 -5.74 3.04
C LYS A 60 2.80 -6.78 2.73
N ARG A 61 2.12 -6.63 1.59
CA ARG A 61 1.27 -7.70 1.01
C ARG A 61 2.09 -8.95 0.67
N ASN A 62 3.41 -8.78 0.51
CA ASN A 62 4.42 -9.81 0.35
C ASN A 62 5.58 -9.58 1.34
N ASN A 63 5.75 -10.47 2.31
CA ASN A 63 6.87 -10.39 3.25
C ASN A 63 8.16 -10.92 2.61
N ASN A 64 8.76 -10.13 1.72
CA ASN A 64 9.96 -10.49 0.95
C ASN A 64 9.86 -11.80 0.14
N GLU A 65 8.65 -12.35 -0.01
CA GLU A 65 8.42 -13.50 -0.88
C GLU A 65 8.74 -13.10 -2.32
N PRO A 66 9.43 -13.97 -3.08
CA PRO A 66 9.74 -13.71 -4.48
C PRO A 66 8.44 -13.42 -5.24
N ALA A 67 8.39 -12.24 -5.88
CA ALA A 67 7.26 -11.83 -6.68
C ALA A 67 7.17 -12.68 -7.96
N ARG A 68 6.01 -12.72 -8.61
CA ARG A 68 5.81 -13.43 -9.90
C ARG A 68 6.85 -13.02 -10.96
N THR A 69 7.27 -11.76 -10.96
CA THR A 69 8.34 -11.22 -11.85
C THR A 69 9.76 -11.68 -11.49
N ALA A 70 9.97 -12.19 -10.27
CA ALA A 70 11.27 -12.67 -9.80
C ALA A 70 11.50 -14.16 -10.08
N GLN A 71 10.51 -14.86 -10.66
CA GLN A 71 10.66 -16.25 -11.07
C GLN A 71 11.62 -16.33 -12.26
N PRO A 72 12.65 -17.19 -12.22
CA PRO A 72 13.72 -17.24 -13.23
C PRO A 72 13.24 -17.74 -14.59
N VAL A 73 12.10 -18.46 -14.61
CA VAL A 73 11.47 -19.02 -15.80
C VAL A 73 9.98 -18.74 -15.68
N GLY A 74 9.51 -17.72 -16.39
CA GLY A 74 8.13 -17.71 -16.86
C GLY A 74 8.05 -18.71 -18.00
N VAL A 75 7.13 -19.65 -17.94
CA VAL A 75 6.81 -20.57 -19.05
C VAL A 75 6.30 -19.86 -20.32
N PHE A 76 6.20 -18.52 -20.30
CA PHE A 76 6.06 -17.71 -21.49
C PHE A 76 7.41 -17.26 -22.01
N LYS A 77 7.59 -17.44 -23.32
CA LYS A 77 8.57 -16.69 -24.10
C LYS A 77 8.47 -15.22 -23.69
N ALA A 78 9.54 -14.70 -23.08
CA ALA A 78 9.63 -13.29 -22.75
C ALA A 78 9.29 -12.49 -24.01
N LEU A 79 8.19 -11.73 -23.98
CA LEU A 79 8.11 -10.55 -24.82
C LEU A 79 9.39 -9.78 -24.52
N ALA A 80 10.14 -9.47 -25.58
CA ALA A 80 11.53 -9.01 -25.57
C ALA A 80 11.88 -8.30 -24.25
N PRO A 81 13.00 -8.67 -23.59
CA PRO A 81 13.31 -8.20 -22.25
C PRO A 81 13.02 -6.71 -22.18
N VAL A 82 11.93 -6.34 -21.48
CA VAL A 82 11.73 -4.94 -21.12
C VAL A 82 12.94 -4.69 -20.25
N SER A 83 13.90 -3.98 -20.83
CA SER A 83 15.14 -3.61 -20.17
C SER A 83 14.74 -3.20 -18.76
N PRO A 84 15.26 -3.85 -17.71
CA PRO A 84 14.89 -3.49 -16.36
C PRO A 84 15.21 -2.01 -16.25
N GLY A 85 14.16 -1.18 -16.27
CA GLY A 85 14.32 0.26 -16.20
C GLY A 85 15.23 0.52 -15.02
N PRO A 86 16.23 1.41 -15.16
CA PRO A 86 17.26 1.60 -14.16
C PRO A 86 16.58 1.67 -12.80
N LYS A 87 16.99 0.79 -11.87
CA LYS A 87 16.41 0.72 -10.52
C LYS A 87 16.32 2.14 -10.01
N LEU A 88 15.10 2.62 -9.88
CA LEU A 88 14.87 4.02 -9.63
C LEU A 88 15.34 4.29 -8.21
N ASP A 89 16.53 4.88 -8.08
CA ASP A 89 17.15 5.13 -6.78
C ASP A 89 16.27 6.14 -6.05
N ARG A 90 15.52 5.66 -5.04
CA ARG A 90 14.62 6.50 -4.25
C ARG A 90 15.39 7.62 -3.53
N ARG A 91 16.71 7.46 -3.34
CA ARG A 91 17.62 8.50 -2.83
C ARG A 91 17.98 9.58 -3.86
N LYS A 92 17.55 9.44 -5.12
CA LYS A 92 17.69 10.41 -6.21
C LYS A 92 16.38 11.11 -6.56
N LEU A 93 15.23 10.54 -6.18
CA LEU A 93 13.89 11.10 -6.41
C LEU A 93 13.58 12.35 -5.57
N GLY A 94 14.25 12.55 -4.43
CA GLY A 94 13.93 13.60 -3.46
C GLY A 94 14.94 14.76 -3.41
N ASN A 95 15.82 14.86 -4.40
CA ASN A 95 17.08 15.60 -4.22
C ASN A 95 16.98 17.06 -4.64
N GLN A 96 15.90 17.41 -5.35
CA GLN A 96 15.53 18.80 -5.57
C GLN A 96 14.99 19.33 -4.24
N ARG A 97 15.88 19.71 -3.31
CA ARG A 97 15.46 20.48 -2.14
C ARG A 97 14.79 21.73 -2.69
N LEU A 98 13.47 21.80 -2.59
CA LEU A 98 12.71 22.98 -2.95
C LEU A 98 13.38 24.16 -2.25
N LYS A 99 13.90 25.11 -3.04
CA LYS A 99 14.47 26.34 -2.49
C LYS A 99 13.32 26.99 -1.73
N ARG A 100 13.44 27.06 -0.40
CA ARG A 100 12.45 27.76 0.41
C ARG A 100 12.52 29.22 -0.03
N GLY A 101 11.40 29.74 -0.55
CA GLY A 101 11.28 31.14 -0.88
C GLY A 101 11.45 32.03 0.37
N PRO A 102 11.55 33.35 0.19
CA PRO A 102 11.53 34.30 1.29
C PRO A 102 10.32 34.04 2.20
N ARG A 103 10.48 34.25 3.51
CA ARG A 103 9.34 34.18 4.42
C ARG A 103 8.36 35.29 4.05
N LEU A 104 7.11 34.92 3.77
CA LEU A 104 6.02 35.89 3.60
C LEU A 104 5.79 36.61 4.93
N SER A 105 5.43 37.89 4.86
CA SER A 105 5.03 38.65 6.05
C SER A 105 3.69 38.13 6.60
N ASN A 106 3.37 38.46 7.86
CA ASN A 106 2.10 38.03 8.46
C ASN A 106 0.89 38.57 7.67
N ASP A 107 0.96 39.80 7.19
CA ASP A 107 -0.12 40.42 6.40
C ASP A 107 -0.33 39.68 5.07
N GLU A 108 0.75 39.27 4.40
CA GLU A 108 0.69 38.48 3.17
C GLU A 108 0.12 37.08 3.42
N LEU A 109 0.43 36.47 4.57
CA LEU A 109 -0.12 35.17 4.96
C LEU A 109 -1.62 35.26 5.21
N ILE A 110 -2.09 36.33 5.84
CA ILE A 110 -3.51 36.61 6.07
C ILE A 110 -4.23 36.84 4.75
N ALA A 111 -3.65 37.66 3.85
CA ALA A 111 -4.21 37.93 2.52
C ALA A 111 -4.35 36.66 1.66
N ARG A 112 -3.47 35.66 1.87
CA ARG A 112 -3.53 34.34 1.20
C ARG A 112 -4.44 33.33 1.89
N GLY A 113 -5.13 33.69 2.98
CA GLY A 113 -5.99 32.79 3.74
C GLY A 113 -5.25 31.75 4.58
N LEU A 114 -3.94 31.91 4.79
CA LEU A 114 -3.09 31.04 5.62
C LEU A 114 -2.91 31.59 7.05
N GLY A 115 -3.88 32.39 7.51
CA GLY A 115 -3.82 33.14 8.76
C GLY A 115 -3.88 32.30 10.04
N GLU A 116 -4.23 31.02 9.94
CA GLU A 116 -4.40 30.12 11.10
C GLU A 116 -3.11 29.92 11.92
N TYR A 117 -1.95 30.24 11.35
CA TYR A 117 -0.62 30.07 11.98
C TYR A 117 0.09 31.38 12.35
N VAL A 118 -0.58 32.53 12.21
CA VAL A 118 0.00 33.83 12.59
C VAL A 118 -0.02 33.95 14.11
N ARG A 119 1.10 33.58 14.77
CA ARG A 119 1.28 33.88 16.19
C ARG A 119 1.36 35.39 16.36
N GLN A 120 0.39 35.95 17.07
CA GLN A 120 0.42 37.32 17.56
C GLN A 120 1.66 37.48 18.44
N GLN A 121 2.72 38.07 17.93
CA GLN A 121 3.80 38.59 18.76
C GLN A 121 3.43 40.02 19.13
N THR A 122 2.69 40.15 20.22
CA THR A 122 2.55 41.41 20.96
C THR A 122 3.48 41.34 22.17
N GLY A 123 4.52 42.16 22.14
CA GLY A 123 5.45 42.46 23.21
C GLY A 123 6.17 43.75 22.86
#